data_AF-A0A7C2UJ22-F1
#
_entry.id   AF-A0A7C2UJ22-F1
#
_cell.length_a   1.000
_cell.length_b   1.000
_cell.length_c   1.000
_cell.angle_alpha   90.00
_cell.angle_beta   90.00
_cell.angle_gamma   90.00
#
_symmetry.space_group_name_H-M   'P 1'
#
loop_
_entity.id
_entity.type
_entity.pdbx_description
1 polymer ?
#
loop_
_entity_poly.entity_id
_entity_poly.type
_entity_poly.pdbx_seq_one_letter_code
_entity_poly.pdbx_strand_id
1 'polypeptide(L)'
;MGIADITVLLCLGLSVANLFMFIYLLIYKKRIETGREPNLLRGKTIPAIRTIKFGKKFRKRYIIFEVLSRDAIDGETVKKHIKSAVAKLFGEPTVMSSGISLIFYDEKTNIGILRVNRESVSLVIASFHIAGKEGKEKKLMLVPIKVTGSLKKAKELIEKR
;
A
#
# COMPACT_ATOMS: atom_id res chain seq x y z
N MET A 1 39.73 -5.37 45.00
CA MET A 1 38.52 -5.06 44.20
C MET A 1 37.43 -5.99 44.68
N GLY A 2 36.45 -5.44 45.39
CA GLY A 2 35.33 -6.22 45.92
C GLY A 2 34.37 -6.62 44.80
N ILE A 3 33.54 -7.62 45.08
CA ILE A 3 32.47 -8.08 44.16
C ILE A 3 31.55 -6.92 43.75
N ALA A 4 31.35 -5.94 44.65
CA ALA A 4 30.60 -4.72 44.38
C ALA A 4 31.24 -3.80 43.33
N ASP A 5 32.58 -3.74 43.25
CA ASP A 5 33.27 -2.91 42.25
C ASP A 5 33.09 -3.49 40.83
N ILE A 6 33.07 -4.82 40.73
CA ILE A 6 32.91 -5.56 39.47
C ILE A 6 31.48 -5.39 38.92
N THR A 7 30.46 -5.46 39.79
CA THR A 7 29.07 -5.26 39.38
C THR A 7 28.80 -3.83 38.92
N VAL A 8 29.39 -2.83 39.59
CA VAL A 8 29.29 -1.42 39.16
C VAL A 8 29.94 -1.22 37.79
N LEU A 9 31.10 -1.82 37.53
CA LEU A 9 31.78 -1.71 36.24
C LEU A 9 30.98 -2.34 35.09
N LEU A 10 30.34 -3.49 35.33
CA LEU A 10 29.46 -4.16 34.36
C LEU A 10 28.21 -3.33 34.05
N CYS A 11 27.58 -2.74 35.07
CA CYS A 11 26.41 -1.87 34.89
C CYS A 11 26.74 -0.60 34.09
N LEU A 12 27.92 -0.01 34.32
CA LEU A 12 28.41 1.12 33.52
C LEU A 12 28.63 0.72 32.06
N GLY A 13 29.26 -0.43 31.81
CA GLY A 13 29.47 -0.94 30.45
C GLY A 13 28.17 -1.18 29.68
N LEU A 14 27.17 -1.79 30.32
CA LEU A 14 25.85 -2.04 29.71
C LEU A 14 25.09 -0.74 29.42
N SER A 15 25.18 0.23 30.31
CA SER A 15 24.54 1.55 30.12
C SER A 15 25.14 2.28 28.92
N VAL A 16 26.46 2.25 28.78
CA VAL A 16 27.17 2.84 27.64
C VAL A 16 26.81 2.14 26.33
N ALA A 17 26.78 0.79 26.31
CA ALA A 17 26.39 0.03 25.13
C ALA A 17 24.96 0.34 24.66
N ASN A 18 24.02 0.48 25.60
CA ASN A 18 22.64 0.86 25.29
C ASN A 18 22.54 2.28 24.72
N LEU A 19 23.33 3.22 25.24
CA LEU A 19 23.41 4.58 24.70
C LEU A 19 23.89 4.55 23.23
N PHE A 20 24.94 3.79 22.94
CA PHE A 20 25.44 3.64 21.58
C PHE A 20 24.40 3.00 20.64
N MET A 21 23.71 1.96 21.09
CA MET A 21 22.63 1.34 20.31
C MET A 21 21.50 2.32 20.01
N PHE A 22 21.10 3.13 21.01
CA PHE A 22 20.06 4.14 20.85
C PHE A 22 20.46 5.23 19.85
N ILE A 23 21.70 5.73 19.94
CA ILE A 23 22.25 6.70 18.98
C ILE A 23 22.27 6.11 17.56
N TYR A 24 22.70 4.86 17.41
CA TYR A 24 22.70 4.16 16.12
C TYR A 24 21.29 4.08 15.52
N LEU A 25 20.29 3.73 16.33
CA LEU A 25 18.88 3.71 15.90
C LEU A 25 18.37 5.09 15.49
N LEU A 26 18.76 6.16 16.20
CA LEU A 26 18.39 7.54 15.82
C LEU A 26 19.01 7.93 14.47
N ILE A 27 20.27 7.58 14.22
CA ILE A 27 20.94 7.83 12.93
C ILE A 27 20.25 7.03 11.82
N TYR A 28 19.94 5.77 12.08
CA TYR A 28 19.28 4.90 11.12
C TYR A 28 17.87 5.40 10.78
N LYS A 29 17.10 5.82 11.79
CA LYS A 29 15.78 6.43 11.62
C LYS A 29 15.87 7.72 10.81
N LYS A 30 16.80 8.62 11.14
CA LYS A 30 17.03 9.86 10.40
C LYS A 30 17.40 9.59 8.94
N ARG A 31 18.23 8.57 8.66
CA ARG A 31 18.57 8.17 7.28
C ARG A 31 17.36 7.66 6.51
N ILE A 32 16.45 6.91 7.15
CA ILE A 32 15.20 6.47 6.52
C ILE A 32 14.28 7.67 6.24
N GLU A 33 14.19 8.65 7.14
CA GLU A 33 13.36 9.84 6.97
C GLU A 33 13.92 10.79 5.90
N THR A 34 15.23 11.09 5.93
CA THR A 34 15.88 11.96 4.95
C THR A 34 15.97 11.34 3.55
N GLY A 35 16.03 10.00 3.45
CA GLY A 35 15.92 9.28 2.18
C GLY A 35 14.50 9.15 1.63
N ARG A 36 13.47 9.56 2.40
CA ARG A 36 12.05 9.42 2.07
C ARG A 36 11.28 10.74 1.98
N GLU A 37 11.92 11.89 2.13
CA GLU A 37 11.32 13.16 1.74
C GLU A 37 11.65 13.49 0.28
N PRO A 38 10.84 13.08 -0.72
CA PRO A 38 10.72 13.93 -1.89
C PRO A 38 10.05 15.22 -1.43
N ASN A 39 10.63 16.34 -1.86
CA ASN A 39 10.14 17.71 -1.74
C ASN A 39 8.64 17.89 -2.13
N LEU A 40 7.70 17.39 -1.31
CA LEU A 40 6.26 17.42 -1.57
C LEU A 40 5.53 18.49 -0.78
N LEU A 41 6.20 19.15 0.18
CA LEU A 41 5.61 20.18 1.02
C LEU A 41 6.34 21.52 0.90
N ARG A 42 6.59 21.96 -0.34
CA ARG A 42 6.81 23.39 -0.60
C ARG A 42 5.60 23.94 -1.32
N GLY A 43 4.57 24.23 -0.53
CA GLY A 43 3.39 24.95 -0.98
C GLY A 43 3.78 26.32 -1.53
N LYS A 44 3.75 26.45 -2.85
CA LYS A 44 3.53 27.71 -3.55
C LYS A 44 2.51 27.43 -4.64
N THR A 45 1.31 27.96 -4.41
CA THR A 45 0.34 28.43 -5.41
C THR A 45 0.43 27.80 -6.80
N ILE A 46 -0.52 26.93 -7.10
CA ILE A 46 -0.83 26.41 -8.43
C ILE A 46 -1.15 27.63 -9.33
N PRO A 47 -0.39 27.85 -10.40
CA PRO A 47 -1.01 27.73 -11.72
C PRO A 47 0.00 27.25 -12.79
N ALA A 48 0.10 25.93 -12.99
CA ALA A 48 0.55 25.32 -14.24
C ALA A 48 0.56 23.80 -14.08
N ILE A 49 -0.58 23.15 -14.34
CA ILE A 49 -0.63 21.70 -14.64
C ILE A 49 -0.08 21.50 -16.06
N ARG A 50 1.15 21.96 -16.30
CA ARG A 50 1.88 21.79 -17.55
C ARG A 50 3.14 21.01 -17.20
N THR A 51 3.02 19.69 -17.31
CA THR A 51 4.15 18.79 -17.57
C THR A 51 5.40 19.01 -16.72
N ILE A 52 5.30 18.77 -15.42
CA ILE A 52 6.49 18.38 -14.65
C ILE A 52 6.86 16.97 -15.11
N LYS A 53 7.65 16.88 -16.19
CA LYS A 53 8.45 15.68 -16.53
C LYS A 53 9.59 15.56 -15.53
N PHE A 54 9.29 15.25 -14.27
CA PHE A 54 10.30 14.78 -13.32
C PHE A 54 9.88 13.39 -12.85
N GLY A 55 10.58 12.38 -13.38
CA GLY A 55 10.42 10.98 -12.99
C GLY A 55 9.91 10.07 -14.10
N LYS A 56 10.39 8.82 -14.06
CA LYS A 56 9.92 7.71 -14.89
C LYS A 56 8.41 7.56 -14.67
N LYS A 57 7.59 7.83 -15.70
CA LYS A 57 6.13 7.71 -15.64
C LYS A 57 5.76 6.33 -15.09
N PHE A 58 5.02 6.31 -13.97
CA PHE A 58 4.51 5.06 -13.41
C PHE A 58 3.71 4.31 -14.48
N ARG A 59 4.19 3.12 -14.85
CA ARG A 59 3.51 2.26 -15.81
C ARG A 59 2.26 1.71 -15.13
N LYS A 60 1.10 1.93 -15.74
CA LYS A 60 -0.20 1.47 -15.22
C LYS A 60 -0.43 0.00 -15.56
N ARG A 61 -1.18 -0.68 -14.70
CA ARG A 61 -1.74 -2.02 -14.90
C ARG A 61 -3.20 -2.04 -14.45
N TYR A 62 -3.97 -2.92 -15.06
CA TYR A 62 -5.39 -3.09 -14.81
C TYR A 62 -5.61 -4.52 -14.34
N ILE A 63 -6.11 -4.69 -13.12
CA ILE A 63 -6.46 -5.97 -12.53
C ILE A 63 -7.96 -6.14 -12.73
N ILE A 64 -8.35 -7.16 -13.47
CA ILE A 64 -9.73 -7.63 -13.55
C ILE A 64 -9.93 -8.57 -12.36
N PHE A 65 -10.99 -8.35 -11.60
CA PHE A 65 -11.27 -9.13 -10.39
C PHE A 65 -12.76 -9.41 -10.27
N GLU A 66 -13.08 -10.44 -9.50
CA GLU A 66 -14.43 -10.87 -9.16
C GLU A 66 -14.62 -10.74 -7.65
N VAL A 67 -15.82 -10.33 -7.23
CA VAL A 67 -16.21 -10.23 -5.82
C VAL A 67 -17.17 -11.36 -5.51
N LEU A 68 -16.75 -12.27 -4.64
CA LEU A 68 -17.60 -13.32 -4.10
C LEU A 68 -18.17 -12.85 -2.77
N SER A 69 -19.47 -12.60 -2.75
CA SER A 69 -20.21 -12.17 -1.55
C SER A 69 -21.59 -12.80 -1.56
N ARG A 70 -22.16 -13.04 -0.37
CA ARG A 70 -23.56 -13.47 -0.24
C ARG A 70 -24.54 -12.31 -0.44
N ASP A 71 -24.07 -11.11 -0.18
CA ASP A 71 -24.85 -9.89 -0.24
C ASP A 71 -24.44 -9.03 -1.43
N ALA A 72 -25.37 -8.21 -1.93
CA ALA A 72 -25.04 -7.14 -2.87
C ALA A 72 -24.07 -6.15 -2.20
N ILE A 73 -23.00 -5.81 -2.90
CA ILE A 73 -21.95 -4.88 -2.46
C ILE A 73 -21.75 -3.85 -3.55
N ASP A 74 -21.72 -2.58 -3.16
CA ASP A 74 -21.46 -1.46 -4.06
C ASP A 74 -19.95 -1.28 -4.34
N GLY A 75 -19.65 -0.64 -5.47
CA GLY A 75 -18.27 -0.42 -5.89
C GLY A 75 -17.44 0.43 -4.90
N GLU A 76 -18.06 1.38 -4.19
CA GLU A 76 -17.33 2.23 -3.24
C GLU A 76 -16.92 1.44 -2.00
N THR A 77 -17.79 0.56 -1.50
CA THR A 77 -17.43 -0.40 -0.44
C THR A 77 -16.31 -1.32 -0.89
N VAL A 78 -16.39 -1.92 -2.10
CA VAL A 78 -15.30 -2.77 -2.63
C VAL A 78 -13.97 -2.02 -2.63
N LYS A 79 -13.96 -0.78 -3.12
CA LYS A 79 -12.77 0.08 -3.14
C LYS A 79 -12.23 0.39 -1.75
N LYS A 80 -13.12 0.64 -0.77
CA LYS A 80 -12.74 0.88 0.64
C LYS A 80 -12.08 -0.36 1.24
N HIS A 81 -12.66 -1.55 1.02
CA HIS A 81 -12.09 -2.82 1.47
C HIS A 81 -10.71 -3.09 0.86
N ILE A 82 -10.54 -2.85 -0.44
CA ILE A 82 -9.23 -3.01 -1.10
C ILE A 82 -8.18 -2.07 -0.49
N LYS A 83 -8.51 -0.79 -0.30
CA LYS A 83 -7.57 0.17 0.29
C LYS A 83 -7.22 -0.17 1.73
N SER A 84 -8.22 -0.55 2.53
CA SER A 84 -8.01 -0.98 3.92
C SER A 84 -7.10 -2.19 4.01
N ALA A 85 -7.33 -3.19 3.15
CA ALA A 85 -6.49 -4.39 3.07
C ALA A 85 -5.03 -4.06 2.75
N VAL A 86 -4.81 -3.16 1.79
CA VAL A 86 -3.46 -2.73 1.40
C VAL A 86 -2.80 -1.96 2.55
N ALA A 87 -3.53 -1.04 3.21
CA ALA A 87 -3.04 -0.31 4.38
C ALA A 87 -2.63 -1.24 5.51
N LYS A 88 -3.41 -2.30 5.76
CA LYS A 88 -3.12 -3.27 6.82
C LYS A 88 -1.87 -4.10 6.58
N LEU A 89 -1.68 -4.59 5.36
CA LEU A 89 -0.50 -5.42 5.06
C LEU A 89 0.77 -4.62 4.86
N PHE A 90 0.67 -3.43 4.28
CA PHE A 90 1.82 -2.70 3.75
C PHE A 90 1.91 -1.24 4.21
N GLY A 91 0.98 -0.78 5.05
CA GLY A 91 0.90 0.58 5.55
C GLY A 91 0.23 1.58 4.60
N GLU A 92 -0.22 2.70 5.16
CA GLU A 92 -0.83 3.82 4.43
C GLU A 92 0.02 4.37 3.25
N PRO A 93 1.37 4.48 3.35
CA PRO A 93 2.18 4.95 2.22
C PRO A 93 2.05 4.05 0.98
N THR A 94 1.79 2.76 1.18
CA THR A 94 1.59 1.81 0.07
C THR A 94 0.26 2.05 -0.64
N VAL A 95 -0.78 2.48 0.06
CA VAL A 95 -2.07 2.85 -0.55
C VAL A 95 -1.89 4.00 -1.53
N MET A 96 -1.10 5.01 -1.15
CA MET A 96 -0.84 6.17 -2.00
C MET A 96 0.06 5.83 -3.20
N SER A 97 1.19 5.16 -2.95
CA SER A 97 2.17 4.81 -3.98
C SER A 97 1.69 3.73 -4.96
N SER A 98 0.71 2.91 -4.58
CA SER A 98 0.13 1.88 -5.46
C SER A 98 -0.79 2.44 -6.55
N GLY A 99 -1.24 3.69 -6.43
CA GLY A 99 -2.07 4.34 -7.45
C GLY A 99 -3.43 3.66 -7.65
N ILE A 100 -3.95 3.01 -6.61
CA ILE A 100 -5.22 2.26 -6.63
C ILE A 100 -6.38 3.18 -7.04
N SER A 101 -7.10 2.77 -8.07
CA SER A 101 -8.30 3.44 -8.55
C SER A 101 -9.25 2.41 -9.14
N LEU A 102 -10.46 2.32 -8.59
CA LEU A 102 -11.52 1.50 -9.18
C LEU A 102 -12.02 2.21 -10.45
N ILE A 103 -11.88 1.56 -11.60
CA ILE A 103 -12.24 2.14 -12.91
C ILE A 103 -13.64 1.73 -13.32
N PHE A 104 -14.01 0.51 -12.98
CA PHE A 104 -15.29 -0.08 -13.32
C PHE A 104 -15.62 -1.13 -12.28
N TYR A 105 -16.89 -1.24 -11.95
CA TYR A 105 -17.45 -2.31 -11.16
C TYR A 105 -18.90 -2.49 -11.59
N ASP A 106 -19.26 -3.73 -11.91
CA ASP A 106 -20.63 -4.11 -12.21
C ASP A 106 -21.19 -4.91 -11.04
N GLU A 107 -22.21 -4.35 -10.39
CA GLU A 107 -22.89 -4.95 -9.24
C GLU A 107 -23.70 -6.20 -9.61
N LYS A 108 -24.08 -6.36 -10.89
CA LYS A 108 -24.84 -7.53 -11.35
C LYS A 108 -23.95 -8.75 -11.51
N THR A 109 -22.78 -8.56 -12.12
CA THR A 109 -21.81 -9.64 -12.36
C THR A 109 -20.77 -9.76 -11.26
N ASN A 110 -20.69 -8.78 -10.35
CA ASN A 110 -19.65 -8.64 -9.33
C ASN A 110 -18.22 -8.60 -9.90
N ILE A 111 -18.06 -8.14 -11.15
CA ILE A 111 -16.76 -8.03 -11.81
C ILE A 111 -16.31 -6.57 -11.82
N GLY A 112 -15.04 -6.35 -11.50
CA GLY A 112 -14.44 -5.02 -11.48
C GLY A 112 -13.10 -4.92 -12.21
N ILE A 113 -12.73 -3.68 -12.54
CA ILE A 113 -11.41 -3.31 -13.04
C ILE A 113 -10.76 -2.34 -12.05
N LEU A 114 -9.63 -2.77 -11.48
CA LEU A 114 -8.79 -1.96 -10.62
C LEU A 114 -7.55 -1.48 -11.38
N ARG A 115 -7.36 -0.17 -11.45
CA ARG A 115 -6.10 0.43 -11.94
C ARG A 115 -5.10 0.52 -10.80
N VAL A 116 -3.87 0.09 -11.07
CA VAL A 116 -2.73 0.16 -10.15
C VAL A 116 -1.44 0.51 -10.89
N ASN A 117 -0.41 0.89 -10.15
CA ASN A 117 0.95 0.97 -10.66
C ASN A 117 1.53 -0.44 -10.87
N ARG A 118 2.33 -0.63 -11.92
CA ARG A 118 2.90 -1.93 -12.32
C ARG A 118 3.66 -2.61 -11.17
N GLU A 119 4.39 -1.82 -10.39
CA GLU A 119 5.22 -2.29 -9.29
C GLU A 119 4.39 -2.78 -8.09
N SER A 120 3.13 -2.34 -8.00
CA SER A 120 2.25 -2.64 -6.86
C SER A 120 1.23 -3.73 -7.17
N VAL A 121 1.22 -4.31 -8.38
CA VAL A 121 0.28 -5.37 -8.78
C VAL A 121 0.30 -6.52 -7.79
N SER A 122 1.48 -7.06 -7.48
CA SER A 122 1.61 -8.20 -6.59
C SER A 122 1.18 -7.88 -5.16
N LEU A 123 1.50 -6.67 -4.66
CA LEU A 123 1.10 -6.21 -3.33
C LEU A 123 -0.43 -6.10 -3.22
N VAL A 124 -1.07 -5.52 -4.23
CA VAL A 124 -2.53 -5.37 -4.26
C VAL A 124 -3.22 -6.74 -4.35
N ILE A 125 -2.72 -7.65 -5.20
CA ILE A 125 -3.23 -9.03 -5.29
C ILE A 125 -3.05 -9.79 -3.97
N ALA A 126 -1.91 -9.65 -3.29
CA ALA A 126 -1.72 -10.26 -1.97
C ALA A 126 -2.76 -9.75 -0.97
N SER A 127 -3.10 -8.45 -1.04
CA SER A 127 -4.08 -7.81 -0.15
C SER A 127 -5.51 -8.32 -0.34
N PHE A 128 -5.86 -8.84 -1.52
CA PHE A 128 -7.20 -9.37 -1.78
C PHE A 128 -7.60 -10.49 -0.81
N HIS A 129 -6.63 -11.29 -0.36
CA HIS A 129 -6.87 -12.40 0.57
C HIS A 129 -7.35 -11.96 1.96
N ILE A 130 -7.06 -10.74 2.38
CA ILE A 130 -7.45 -10.23 3.70
C ILE A 130 -8.56 -9.18 3.65
N ALA A 131 -8.90 -8.66 2.46
CA ALA A 131 -9.92 -7.63 2.27
C ALA A 131 -11.29 -8.03 2.82
N GLY A 132 -11.57 -9.33 2.85
CA GLY A 132 -12.80 -9.92 3.35
C GLY A 132 -12.92 -10.11 4.85
N LYS A 133 -11.85 -9.87 5.61
CA LYS A 133 -11.79 -10.20 7.04
C LYS A 133 -12.20 -9.05 7.95
N GLU A 134 -12.64 -7.92 7.39
CA GLU A 134 -12.82 -6.69 8.14
C GLU A 134 -14.27 -6.20 8.15
N GLY A 135 -14.84 -6.09 9.35
CA GLY A 135 -16.12 -5.43 9.63
C GLY A 135 -17.25 -6.36 10.09
N LYS A 136 -18.27 -5.79 10.74
CA LYS A 136 -19.61 -6.41 10.87
C LYS A 136 -20.35 -6.45 9.52
N GLU A 137 -19.82 -5.71 8.53
CA GLU A 137 -20.34 -5.63 7.18
C GLU A 137 -19.87 -6.81 6.34
N LYS A 138 -20.84 -7.45 5.69
CA LYS A 138 -20.79 -8.35 4.53
C LYS A 138 -19.39 -8.92 4.19
N LYS A 139 -19.20 -10.20 4.50
CA LYS A 139 -18.00 -10.95 4.13
C LYS A 139 -17.87 -11.01 2.60
N LEU A 140 -16.79 -10.44 2.07
CA LEU A 140 -16.48 -10.48 0.65
C LEU A 140 -15.14 -11.16 0.39
N MET A 141 -14.99 -11.86 -0.73
CA MET A 141 -13.71 -12.41 -1.16
C MET A 141 -13.39 -11.85 -2.54
N LEU A 142 -12.20 -11.28 -2.68
CA LEU A 142 -11.74 -10.72 -3.95
C LEU A 142 -10.88 -11.75 -4.68
N VAL A 143 -11.26 -12.11 -5.89
CA VAL A 143 -10.54 -13.09 -6.72
C VAL A 143 -9.97 -12.36 -7.93
N PRO A 144 -8.64 -12.28 -8.08
CA PRO A 144 -8.04 -11.71 -9.29
C PRO A 144 -8.21 -12.69 -10.46
N ILE A 145 -8.78 -12.21 -11.56
CA ILE A 145 -8.97 -13.02 -12.78
C ILE A 145 -7.77 -12.86 -13.70
N LYS A 146 -7.40 -11.61 -14.01
CA LYS A 146 -6.35 -11.32 -14.99
C LYS A 146 -5.78 -9.93 -14.83
N VAL A 147 -4.50 -9.76 -15.16
CA VAL A 147 -3.85 -8.45 -15.20
C VAL A 147 -3.53 -8.07 -16.64
N THR A 148 -3.83 -6.83 -17.02
CA THR A 148 -3.54 -6.30 -18.35
C THR A 148 -2.78 -4.98 -18.29
N GLY A 149 -2.13 -4.64 -19.40
CA GLY A 149 -1.46 -3.35 -19.58
C GLY A 149 -2.34 -2.25 -20.17
N SER A 150 -3.52 -2.60 -20.68
CA SER A 150 -4.40 -1.69 -21.44
C SER A 150 -5.81 -1.77 -20.91
N LEU A 151 -6.42 -0.61 -20.64
CA LEU A 151 -7.82 -0.53 -20.22
C LEU A 151 -8.76 -1.09 -21.28
N LYS A 152 -8.47 -0.83 -22.57
CA LYS A 152 -9.27 -1.35 -23.69
C LYS A 152 -9.32 -2.88 -23.64
N LYS A 153 -8.16 -3.52 -23.53
CA LYS A 153 -8.06 -4.98 -23.40
C LYS A 153 -8.73 -5.51 -22.12
N ALA A 154 -8.72 -4.74 -21.04
CA ALA A 154 -9.41 -5.12 -19.81
C ALA A 154 -10.94 -5.14 -20.00
N LYS A 155 -11.51 -4.13 -20.66
CA LYS A 155 -12.94 -4.05 -20.97
C LYS A 155 -13.38 -5.16 -21.94
N GLU A 156 -12.62 -5.37 -23.03
CA GLU A 156 -12.88 -6.45 -24.00
C GLU A 156 -12.90 -7.84 -23.35
N LEU A 157 -12.12 -8.06 -22.29
CA LEU A 157 -12.11 -9.34 -21.56
C LEU A 157 -13.32 -9.53 -20.66
N ILE A 158 -13.92 -8.44 -20.17
CA ILE A 158 -15.16 -8.51 -19.38
C ILE A 158 -16.35 -8.74 -20.31
N GLU A 159 -16.40 -8.05 -21.45
CA GLU A 159 -17.50 -8.20 -22.43
C GLU A 159 -17.57 -9.60 -23.06
N LYS A 160 -16.45 -10.33 -23.13
CA LYS A 160 -16.38 -11.69 -23.69
C LYS A 160 -16.73 -12.80 -22.70
N ARG A 161 -16.99 -12.46 -21.45
CA ARG A 161 -17.24 -13.42 -20.37
C ARG A 161 -18.73 -13.55 -20.14
#